data_AF-A5L412-F1
#
_entry.id   AF-A5L412-F1
#
_cell.length_a   1.000
_cell.length_b   1.000
_cell.length_c   1.000
_cell.angle_alpha   90.00
_cell.angle_beta   90.00
_cell.angle_gamma   90.00
#
_symmetry.space_group_name_H-M   'P 1'
#
loop_
_entity.id
_entity.type
_entity.pdbx_description
1 polymer ?
#
loop_
_entity_poly.entity_id
_entity_poly.type
_entity_poly.pdbx_seq_one_letter_code
_entity_poly.pdbx_strand_id
1 'polypeptide(L)' 'MDTLLLKIRDMIHATRQQWIGEITYSHNIKGDHTWKLYGYHSYAEYKNDLLKSLKQ' A
#
# COMPACT_ATOMS: atom_id res chain seq x y z
N MET A 1 11.38 15.80 -14.88
CA MET A 1 10.18 15.49 -14.09
C MET A 1 10.28 16.33 -12.83
N ASP A 2 9.25 17.10 -12.50
CA ASP A 2 9.28 18.10 -11.42
C ASP A 2 9.64 17.47 -10.06
N THR A 3 10.64 18.00 -9.36
CA THR A 3 11.14 17.45 -8.08
C THR A 3 10.04 17.37 -7.02
N LEU A 4 9.09 18.31 -7.05
CA LEU A 4 7.90 18.30 -6.20
C LEU A 4 6.98 17.11 -6.49
N LEU A 5 6.76 16.79 -7.77
CA LEU A 5 5.90 15.68 -8.20
C LEU A 5 6.48 14.34 -7.71
N LEU A 6 7.79 14.18 -7.81
CA LEU A 6 8.50 12.99 -7.30
C LEU A 6 8.31 12.85 -5.79
N LYS A 7 8.55 13.94 -5.03
CA LYS A 7 8.39 13.92 -3.57
C LYS A 7 6.95 13.59 -3.15
N ILE A 8 5.95 14.16 -3.81
CA ILE A 8 4.54 13.86 -3.52
C ILE A 8 4.23 12.39 -3.81
N ARG A 9 4.71 11.86 -4.94
CA ARG A 9 4.54 10.45 -5.29
C ARG A 9 5.14 9.53 -4.24
N ASP A 10 6.35 9.81 -3.78
CA ASP A 10 7.04 9.00 -2.77
C ASP A 10 6.30 9.01 -1.43
N MET A 11 5.80 10.17 -1.00
CA MET A 11 4.98 10.27 0.21
C MET A 11 3.69 9.45 0.09
N ILE A 12 2.98 9.54 -1.05
CA ILE A 12 1.76 8.77 -1.28
C ILE A 12 2.05 7.26 -1.20
N HIS A 13 3.14 6.80 -1.82
CA HIS A 13 3.53 5.39 -1.77
C HIS A 13 3.86 4.92 -0.34
N ALA A 14 4.62 5.72 0.42
CA ALA A 14 4.97 5.40 1.79
C ALA A 14 3.72 5.32 2.70
N THR A 15 2.82 6.30 2.61
CA THR A 15 1.55 6.30 3.37
C THR A 15 0.68 5.11 2.99
N ARG A 16 0.57 4.79 1.69
CA ARG A 16 -0.19 3.63 1.22
C ARG A 16 0.34 2.33 1.83
N GLN A 17 1.66 2.14 1.87
CA GLN A 17 2.28 0.95 2.47
C GLN A 17 1.95 0.83 3.96
N GLN A 18 2.07 1.91 4.72
CA GLN A 18 1.75 1.90 6.15
C GLN A 18 0.29 1.50 6.40
N TRP A 19 -0.66 2.14 5.71
CA TRP A 19 -2.09 1.90 5.93
C TRP A 19 -2.53 0.49 5.57
N ILE A 20 -1.99 -0.10 4.51
CA ILE A 20 -2.38 -1.47 4.17
C ILE A 20 -1.85 -2.50 5.17
N GLY A 21 -0.71 -2.22 5.82
CA GLY A 21 -0.21 -3.05 6.92
C GLY A 21 -1.18 -3.02 8.10
N GLU A 22 -1.61 -1.82 8.48
CA GLU A 22 -2.58 -1.62 9.57
C GLU A 22 -3.93 -2.29 9.28
N ILE A 23 -4.49 -2.08 8.10
CA ILE A 23 -5.78 -2.68 7.69
C ILE A 23 -5.69 -4.22 7.71
N THR A 24 -4.60 -4.77 7.19
CA THR A 24 -4.46 -6.23 7.05
C THR A 24 -4.13 -6.90 8.38
N TYR A 25 -3.19 -6.35 9.15
CA TYR A 25 -2.66 -6.99 10.35
C TYR A 25 -3.34 -6.50 11.62
N SER A 26 -3.53 -5.20 11.80
CA SER A 26 -4.14 -4.63 13.02
C SER A 26 -5.66 -4.81 13.02
N HIS A 27 -6.31 -4.65 11.87
CA HIS A 27 -7.76 -4.79 11.74
C HIS A 27 -8.20 -6.16 11.18
N ASN A 28 -7.26 -7.06 10.89
CA ASN A 28 -7.51 -8.42 10.41
C ASN A 28 -8.38 -8.47 9.12
N ILE A 29 -8.31 -7.43 8.29
CA ILE A 29 -9.05 -7.37 7.03
C ILE A 29 -8.18 -8.00 5.94
N LYS A 30 -8.41 -9.29 5.66
CA LYS A 30 -7.61 -10.05 4.70
C LYS A 30 -7.71 -9.49 3.28
N GLY A 31 -6.56 -9.48 2.62
CA GLY A 31 -6.38 -8.90 1.30
C GLY A 31 -7.10 -9.63 0.16
N ASP A 32 -7.46 -10.90 0.32
CA ASP A 32 -7.89 -11.80 -0.78
C ASP A 32 -9.05 -11.25 -1.62
N HIS A 33 -9.97 -10.50 -0.99
CA HIS A 33 -11.11 -9.87 -1.66
C HIS A 33 -11.15 -8.34 -1.51
N THR A 34 -10.32 -7.77 -0.64
CA THR A 34 -10.39 -6.35 -0.28
C THR A 34 -9.36 -5.50 -1.01
N TRP A 35 -8.34 -6.10 -1.62
CA TRP A 35 -7.27 -5.39 -2.34
C TRP A 35 -7.79 -4.40 -3.40
N LYS A 36 -8.89 -4.73 -4.07
CA LYS A 36 -9.54 -3.86 -5.07
C LYS A 36 -10.11 -2.58 -4.46
N LEU A 37 -10.58 -2.65 -3.21
CA LEU A 37 -11.15 -1.51 -2.49
C LEU A 37 -10.09 -0.48 -2.12
N TYR A 38 -8.81 -0.89 -2.06
CA TYR A 38 -7.67 -0.02 -1.79
C TYR A 38 -7.09 0.61 -3.08
N GLY A 39 -7.72 0.40 -4.23
CA GLY A 39 -7.30 0.99 -5.51
C GLY A 39 -6.11 0.31 -6.18
N TYR A 40 -5.76 -0.92 -5.79
CA TYR A 40 -4.74 -1.70 -6.50
C TYR A 40 -5.28 -2.22 -7.82
N HIS A 41 -4.43 -2.23 -8.86
CA HIS A 41 -4.78 -2.76 -10.18
C HIS A 41 -4.67 -4.28 -10.24
N SER A 42 -3.86 -4.87 -9.36
CA SER A 42 -3.70 -6.32 -9.24
C SER A 42 -3.42 -6.75 -7.80
N TYR A 43 -3.77 -7.99 -7.49
CA TYR A 43 -3.42 -8.60 -6.21
C TYR A 43 -1.90 -8.68 -5.98
N ALA A 44 -1.12 -8.83 -7.05
CA ALA A 44 0.34 -8.84 -6.97
C ALA A 44 0.91 -7.49 -6.52
N GLU A 45 0.36 -6.38 -7.01
CA GLU A 45 0.74 -5.03 -6.57
C GLU A 45 0.45 -4.84 -5.07
N TYR A 46 -0.75 -5.23 -4.64
CA TYR A 46 -1.14 -5.23 -3.23
C TYR A 46 -0.18 -6.05 -2.37
N LYS A 47 0.13 -7.29 -2.78
CA LYS A 47 1.00 -8.19 -2.02
C LYS A 47 2.42 -7.64 -1.92
N ASN A 48 2.93 -7.00 -2.97
CA ASN A 48 4.25 -6.38 -2.95
C ASN A 48 4.32 -5.21 -1.98
N ASP A 49 3.30 -4.34 -1.95
CA ASP A 49 3.26 -3.26 -0.97
C ASP A 49 3.04 -3.79 0.46
N LEU A 50 2.27 -4.87 0.63
CA LEU A 50 2.04 -5.49 1.94
C LEU A 50 3.33 -6.11 2.50
N LEU A 51 4.14 -6.72 1.65
CA LEU A 51 5.45 -7.22 2.05
C LEU A 51 6.41 -6.09 2.43
N LYS A 52 6.27 -4.90 1.82
CA LYS A 52 7.08 -3.73 2.16
C LYS A 52 6.62 -3.08 3.46
N SER A 53 5.33 -3.08 3.76
CA SER A 53 4.81 -2.55 5.04
C SER A 53 5.36 -3.28 6.25
N LEU A 54 5.68 -4.58 6.11
CA LEU A 54 6.31 -5.41 7.14
C LEU A 54 7.82 -5.18 7.34
N LYS A 55 8.47 -4.45 6.43
CA LYS A 55 9.93 -4.19 6.48
C LYS A 55 10.28 -2.84 7.11
N GLN A 56 9.28 -2.12 7.62
CA GLN A 56 9.47 -0.86 8.35
C GLN A 56 10.05 -1.09 9.75
#